data_AF-A0A8T4U5C8-F1
#
_entry.id   AF-A0A8T4U5C8-F1
#
_cell.length_a   1.000
_cell.length_b   1.000
_cell.length_c   1.000
_cell.angle_alpha   90.00
_cell.angle_beta   90.00
_cell.angle_gamma   90.00
#
_symmetry.space_group_name_H-M   'P 1'
#
loop_
_entity.id
_entity.type
_entity.pdbx_description
1 polymer ?
#
loop_
_entity_poly.entity_id
_entity_poly.type
_entity_poly.pdbx_seq_one_letter_code
_entity_poly.pdbx_strand_id
1 'polypeptide(L)'
;MKTSKIKSLVKSASIIAVSIIFILAALEITLRLFLPQNLNYTMFDGNYMFKHVPGLEFRYFWKEFDNIVKFNSKGLRDYEYDYGKKSDAYRILILGDSLPAALQVSLNETFPKILEQKLRADGKR
;
A
#
# COMPACT_ATOMS: atom_id res chain seq x y z
N MET A 1 15.15 49.73 21.43
CA MET A 1 15.86 49.29 20.20
C MET A 1 15.98 47.77 20.02
N LYS A 2 16.08 46.95 21.09
CA LYS A 2 16.16 45.46 20.98
C LYS A 2 14.85 44.79 20.55
N THR A 3 13.69 45.28 20.99
CA THR A 3 12.37 44.70 20.72
C THR A 3 11.90 44.83 19.26
N SER A 4 12.28 45.88 18.54
CA SER A 4 11.94 46.02 17.12
C SER A 4 12.71 45.03 16.23
N LYS A 5 13.98 44.79 16.55
CA LYS A 5 14.81 43.78 15.86
C LYS A 5 14.30 42.36 16.08
N ILE A 6 13.81 42.05 17.28
CA ILE A 6 13.19 40.74 17.57
C ILE A 6 11.91 40.56 16.75
N LYS A 7 11.03 41.57 16.71
CA LYS A 7 9.79 41.51 15.91
C LYS A 7 10.07 41.33 14.41
N SER A 8 11.07 42.02 13.86
CA SER A 8 11.45 41.83 12.44
C SER A 8 12.03 40.45 12.18
N LEU A 9 12.84 39.91 13.10
CA LEU A 9 13.41 38.57 12.97
C LEU A 9 12.33 37.49 12.98
N VAL A 10 11.36 37.58 13.89
CA VAL A 10 10.22 36.66 13.95
C VAL A 10 9.40 36.74 12.66
N LYS A 11 9.11 37.95 12.15
CA LYS A 11 8.39 38.12 10.89
C LYS A 11 9.12 37.47 9.71
N SER A 12 10.43 37.67 9.59
CA SER A 12 11.24 37.04 8.54
C SER A 12 11.26 35.52 8.66
N ALA A 13 11.43 34.98 9.86
CA ALA A 13 11.39 33.55 10.10
C ALA A 13 10.03 32.93 9.75
N SER A 14 8.93 33.60 10.09
CA SER A 14 7.58 33.17 9.73
C SER A 14 7.36 33.17 8.22
N ILE A 15 7.82 34.20 7.51
CA ILE A 15 7.73 34.26 6.04
C ILE A 15 8.51 33.10 5.43
N ILE A 16 9.75 32.88 5.88
CA ILE A 16 10.59 31.77 5.40
C ILE A 16 9.90 30.42 5.64
N ALA A 17 9.37 30.20 6.85
CA ALA A 17 8.68 28.94 7.18
C ALA A 17 7.46 28.70 6.27
N VAL A 18 6.63 29.73 6.06
CA VAL A 18 5.47 29.65 5.16
C VAL A 18 5.90 29.40 3.71
N SER A 19 6.95 30.07 3.23
CA SER A 19 7.49 29.85 1.90
C SER A 19 8.03 28.44 1.72
N ILE A 20 8.74 27.89 2.71
CA ILE A 20 9.22 26.50 2.69
C ILE A 20 8.04 25.53 2.62
N ILE A 21 7.04 25.69 3.48
CA ILE A 21 5.84 24.83 3.47
C ILE A 21 5.14 24.90 2.12
N PHE A 22 4.99 26.10 1.55
CA PHE A 22 4.37 26.30 0.24
C PHE A 22 5.15 25.59 -0.88
N ILE A 23 6.48 25.74 -0.91
CA ILE A 23 7.34 25.09 -1.90
C ILE A 23 7.27 23.57 -1.77
N LEU A 24 7.32 23.04 -0.54
CA LEU A 24 7.22 21.60 -0.29
C LEU A 24 5.85 21.04 -0.70
N ALA A 25 4.77 21.76 -0.41
CA ALA A 25 3.42 21.37 -0.81
C ALA A 25 3.27 21.38 -2.34
N ALA A 26 3.76 22.42 -3.01
CA ALA A 26 3.74 22.49 -4.47
C ALA A 26 4.55 21.35 -5.11
N LEU A 27 5.75 21.09 -4.59
CA LEU A 27 6.60 19.99 -5.05
C LEU A 27 5.91 18.64 -4.87
N GLU A 28 5.32 18.37 -3.71
CA GLU A 28 4.58 17.14 -3.43
C GLU A 28 3.40 16.95 -4.38
N ILE A 29 2.63 18.01 -4.65
CA ILE A 29 1.51 17.96 -5.60
C ILE A 29 2.02 17.65 -7.01
N THR A 30 3.08 18.31 -7.46
CA THR A 30 3.70 18.04 -8.78
C THR A 30 4.20 16.61 -8.87
N LEU A 31 4.88 16.10 -7.84
CA LEU A 31 5.33 14.71 -7.81
C LEU A 31 4.15 13.73 -7.87
N ARG A 32 3.06 13.98 -7.14
CA ARG A 32 1.87 13.11 -7.17
C ARG A 32 1.18 13.08 -8.53
N LEU A 33 1.13 14.21 -9.23
CA LEU A 33 0.44 14.32 -10.52
C LEU A 33 1.27 13.79 -11.68
N PHE A 34 2.59 14.02 -11.68
CA PHE A 34 3.46 13.74 -12.83
C PHE A 34 4.46 12.60 -12.62
N LEU A 35 4.84 12.32 -11.38
CA LEU A 35 5.85 11.30 -11.03
C LEU A 35 5.42 10.46 -9.82
N PRO A 36 4.22 9.83 -9.82
CA PRO A 36 3.74 9.09 -8.67
C PRO A 36 4.72 7.97 -8.31
N GLN A 37 5.24 8.04 -7.08
CA GLN A 37 6.19 7.08 -6.55
C GLN A 37 5.45 5.87 -5.99
N ASN A 38 6.02 4.67 -6.20
CA ASN A 38 5.51 3.47 -5.55
C ASN A 38 5.79 3.56 -4.04
N LEU A 39 4.74 3.43 -3.24
CA LEU A 39 4.90 3.33 -1.78
C LEU A 39 5.66 2.03 -1.45
N ASN A 40 6.53 2.10 -0.44
CA ASN A 40 7.08 0.87 0.11
C ASN A 40 5.95 0.07 0.74
N TYR A 41 5.63 -1.05 0.14
CA TYR A 41 4.51 -1.89 0.52
C TYR A 41 4.92 -3.04 1.44
N THR A 42 6.20 -3.07 1.83
CA THR A 42 6.78 -4.02 2.79
C THR A 42 7.30 -3.31 4.03
N MET A 43 7.23 -4.00 5.17
CA MET A 43 7.78 -3.55 6.45
C MET A 43 8.53 -4.70 7.12
N PHE A 44 9.49 -4.36 7.98
CA PHE A 44 10.25 -5.34 8.73
C PHE A 44 9.35 -6.03 9.79
N ASP A 45 9.52 -7.34 9.94
CA ASP A 45 8.88 -8.12 10.99
C ASP A 45 9.90 -9.01 11.69
N GLY A 46 9.90 -8.99 13.03
CA GLY A 46 10.87 -9.73 13.83
C GLY A 46 10.80 -11.26 13.65
N ASN A 47 9.69 -11.80 13.15
CA ASN A 47 9.51 -13.24 12.94
C ASN A 47 9.72 -13.66 11.48
N TYR A 48 9.47 -12.77 10.50
CA TYR A 48 9.37 -13.14 9.08
C TYR A 48 10.28 -12.32 8.15
N MET A 49 11.18 -11.50 8.71
CA MET A 49 11.99 -10.48 8.03
C MET A 49 11.16 -9.40 7.32
N PHE A 50 10.32 -9.76 6.36
CA PHE A 50 9.44 -8.83 5.64
C PHE A 50 8.00 -9.31 5.65
N LYS A 51 7.09 -8.38 5.92
CA LYS A 51 5.64 -8.55 5.70
C LYS A 51 5.09 -7.37 4.92
N HIS A 52 3.96 -7.55 4.26
CA HIS A 52 3.28 -6.40 3.68
C HIS A 52 2.71 -5.48 4.76
N VAL A 53 2.66 -4.18 4.48
CA VAL A 53 2.02 -3.20 5.37
C VAL A 53 0.52 -3.51 5.46
N PRO A 54 -0.01 -3.84 6.66
CA PRO A 54 -1.41 -4.21 6.80
C PRO A 54 -2.37 -3.09 6.39
N GLY A 55 -3.42 -3.44 5.65
CA GLY A 55 -4.44 -2.49 5.19
C GLY A 55 -3.97 -1.52 4.09
N LEU A 56 -2.72 -1.62 3.62
CA LEU A 56 -2.20 -0.73 2.60
C LEU A 56 -2.93 -0.93 1.27
N GLU A 57 -3.34 0.19 0.68
CA GLU A 57 -3.89 0.27 -0.67
C GLU A 57 -3.04 1.24 -1.49
N PHE A 58 -2.60 0.80 -2.67
CA PHE A 58 -1.76 1.61 -3.55
C PHE A 58 -1.97 1.23 -5.02
N ARG A 59 -1.72 2.19 -5.91
CA ARG A 59 -1.67 1.93 -7.35
C ARG A 59 -0.29 1.40 -7.71
N TYR A 60 -0.25 0.23 -8.33
CA TYR A 60 0.95 -0.40 -8.87
C TYR A 60 0.85 -0.39 -10.39
N PHE A 61 1.69 0.41 -11.03
CA PHE A 61 1.61 0.64 -12.47
C PHE A 61 3.00 0.66 -13.10
N TRP A 62 3.06 0.19 -14.34
CA TRP A 62 4.21 0.25 -15.22
C TRP A 62 3.73 0.28 -16.68
N LYS A 63 4.64 0.15 -17.65
CA LYS A 63 4.29 0.20 -19.07
C LYS A 63 3.27 -0.86 -19.47
N GLU A 64 3.33 -2.07 -18.89
CA GLU A 64 2.45 -3.18 -19.26
C GLU A 64 1.22 -3.38 -18.36
N PHE A 65 1.14 -2.71 -17.21
CA PHE A 65 0.07 -2.93 -16.23
C PHE A 65 -0.26 -1.69 -15.44
N ASP A 66 -1.50 -1.62 -14.96
CA ASP A 66 -1.98 -0.56 -14.09
C ASP A 66 -3.08 -1.13 -13.20
N ASN A 67 -2.77 -1.30 -11.91
CA ASN A 67 -3.62 -2.04 -11.01
C ASN A 67 -3.65 -1.41 -9.62
N ILE A 68 -4.80 -1.52 -8.94
CA ILE A 68 -4.92 -1.16 -7.53
C ILE A 68 -4.65 -2.41 -6.70
N VAL A 69 -3.62 -2.34 -5.87
CA VAL A 69 -3.24 -3.38 -4.93
C VAL A 69 -3.78 -3.03 -3.55
N LYS A 70 -4.44 -4.00 -2.91
CA LYS A 70 -4.90 -3.90 -1.53
C LYS A 70 -4.45 -5.11 -0.73
N PHE A 71 -3.88 -4.86 0.44
CA PHE A 71 -3.65 -5.89 1.44
C PHE A 71 -4.69 -5.78 2.54
N ASN A 72 -5.07 -6.93 3.09
CA ASN A 72 -5.99 -6.99 4.21
C ASN A 72 -5.31 -6.58 5.53
N SER A 73 -6.07 -6.56 6.62
CA SER A 73 -5.62 -6.25 7.99
C SER A 73 -4.51 -7.17 8.51
N LYS A 74 -4.22 -8.27 7.82
CA LYS A 74 -3.17 -9.24 8.12
C LYS A 74 -1.97 -9.13 7.18
N GLY A 75 -1.97 -8.19 6.24
CA GLY A 75 -0.91 -8.05 5.23
C GLY A 75 -0.96 -9.12 4.13
N LEU A 76 -2.06 -9.85 3.97
CA LEU A 76 -2.25 -10.79 2.87
C LEU A 76 -2.93 -10.08 1.70
N ARG A 77 -2.54 -10.44 0.47
CA ARG A 77 -3.23 -9.99 -0.76
C ARG A 77 -4.47 -10.84 -0.98
N ASP A 78 -5.49 -10.60 -0.18
CA ASP A 78 -6.76 -11.30 -0.27
C ASP A 78 -7.86 -10.51 0.46
N TYR A 79 -9.09 -11.04 0.46
CA TYR A 79 -10.18 -10.67 1.34
C TYR A 79 -9.82 -10.89 2.81
N GLU A 80 -10.70 -10.39 3.69
CA GLU A 80 -10.60 -10.68 5.11
C GLU A 80 -11.09 -12.08 5.43
N TYR A 81 -10.24 -12.83 6.13
CA TYR A 81 -10.59 -14.12 6.71
C TYR A 81 -10.25 -14.11 8.20
N ASP A 82 -11.18 -14.55 9.03
CA ASP A 82 -10.92 -14.82 10.45
C ASP A 82 -9.89 -15.97 10.59
N TYR A 83 -9.02 -15.94 11.60
CA TYR A 83 -8.14 -17.09 11.86
C TYR A 83 -8.88 -18.31 12.43
N GLY A 84 -9.99 -18.09 13.13
CA GLY A 84 -10.95 -19.11 13.50
C GLY A 84 -11.51 -19.79 12.25
N LYS A 85 -11.17 -21.06 12.07
CA LYS A 85 -11.64 -21.88 10.94
C LYS A 85 -13.04 -22.40 11.23
N LYS A 86 -13.99 -22.10 10.36
CA LYS A 86 -15.32 -22.74 10.39
C LYS A 86 -15.18 -24.22 10.07
N SER A 87 -15.97 -25.07 10.73
CA SER A 87 -15.90 -26.54 10.60
C SER A 87 -16.18 -27.04 9.18
N ASP A 88 -16.93 -26.27 8.39
CA ASP A 88 -17.35 -26.55 7.02
C ASP A 88 -16.46 -25.90 5.95
N ALA A 89 -15.38 -25.23 6.33
CA ALA A 89 -14.50 -24.53 5.40
C ALA A 89 -13.19 -25.29 5.14
N TYR A 90 -12.81 -25.46 3.87
CA TYR A 90 -11.45 -25.78 3.50
C TYR A 90 -10.65 -24.50 3.27
N ARG A 91 -9.46 -24.37 3.91
CA ARG A 91 -8.59 -23.18 3.77
C ARG A 91 -7.27 -23.61 3.15
N ILE A 92 -6.86 -22.84 2.15
CA ILE A 92 -5.59 -23.04 1.45
C ILE A 92 -4.78 -21.77 1.67
N LEU A 93 -3.57 -21.92 2.20
CA LEU A 93 -2.57 -20.86 2.24
C LEU A 93 -1.57 -21.11 1.10
N ILE A 94 -1.37 -20.11 0.26
CA ILE A 94 -0.39 -20.17 -0.82
C ILE A 94 0.80 -19.30 -0.42
N LEU A 95 1.96 -19.93 -0.31
CA LEU A 95 3.23 -19.28 0.01
C LEU A 95 4.14 -19.29 -1.21
N GLY A 96 4.87 -18.21 -1.39
CA GLY A 96 5.82 -18.04 -2.47
C GLY A 96 6.32 -16.61 -2.52
N ASP A 97 6.65 -16.16 -3.71
CA ASP A 97 7.25 -14.85 -3.97
C ASP A 97 6.28 -13.95 -4.75
N SER A 98 6.78 -13.26 -5.77
CA SER A 98 6.00 -12.39 -6.65
C SER A 98 4.93 -13.14 -7.44
N LEU A 99 5.08 -14.44 -7.72
CA LEU A 99 4.11 -15.19 -8.53
C LEU A 99 2.73 -15.34 -7.88
N PRO A 100 2.59 -15.81 -6.62
CA PRO A 100 1.30 -15.81 -5.94
C PRO A 100 0.81 -14.42 -5.58
N ALA A 101 1.73 -13.46 -5.38
CA ALA A 101 1.36 -12.08 -5.11
C ALA A 101 0.75 -11.39 -6.35
N ALA A 102 1.25 -11.67 -7.56
CA ALA A 102 0.70 -11.23 -8.84
C ALA A 102 0.19 -9.77 -8.82
N LEU A 103 1.05 -8.84 -8.37
CA LEU A 103 0.67 -7.44 -8.16
C LEU A 103 0.20 -6.74 -9.44
N GLN A 104 0.64 -7.26 -10.59
CA GLN A 104 0.42 -6.76 -11.94
C GLN A 104 -1.01 -6.97 -12.46
N VAL A 105 -1.81 -7.86 -11.85
CA VAL A 105 -3.18 -8.17 -12.28
C VAL A 105 -4.19 -8.01 -11.15
N SER A 106 -5.48 -7.85 -11.46
CA SER A 106 -6.51 -7.71 -10.44
C SER A 106 -6.56 -8.97 -9.54
N LEU A 107 -7.03 -8.84 -8.30
CA LEU A 107 -7.05 -9.96 -7.34
C LEU A 107 -7.71 -11.22 -7.92
N ASN A 108 -8.80 -11.08 -8.65
CA ASN A 108 -9.56 -12.21 -9.21
C ASN A 108 -8.86 -12.92 -10.37
N GLU A 109 -7.86 -12.29 -10.99
CA GLU A 109 -7.07 -12.86 -12.09
C GLU A 109 -5.80 -13.54 -11.58
N THR A 110 -5.49 -13.40 -10.28
CA THR A 110 -4.36 -14.10 -9.68
C THR A 110 -4.60 -15.61 -9.66
N PHE A 111 -3.55 -16.41 -9.86
CA PHE A 111 -3.70 -17.87 -9.87
C PHE A 111 -4.29 -18.43 -8.55
N PRO A 112 -4.01 -17.88 -7.33
CA PRO A 112 -4.69 -18.31 -6.11
C PRO A 112 -6.21 -18.19 -6.21
N LYS A 113 -6.71 -17.11 -6.81
CA LYS A 113 -8.15 -16.88 -6.98
C LYS A 113 -8.76 -17.72 -8.08
N ILE A 114 -8.05 -17.92 -9.18
CA ILE A 114 -8.48 -18.86 -10.22
C ILE A 114 -8.57 -20.29 -9.65
N LEU A 115 -7.60 -20.70 -8.82
CA LEU A 115 -7.62 -22.01 -8.15
C LEU A 115 -8.80 -22.12 -7.18
N GLU A 116 -9.04 -21.12 -6.34
CA GLU A 116 -10.19 -21.08 -5.42
C GLU A 116 -11.52 -21.21 -6.19
N GLN A 117 -11.68 -20.50 -7.31
CA GLN A 117 -12.87 -20.57 -8.15
C GLN A 117 -13.08 -21.96 -8.73
N LYS A 118 -12.02 -22.60 -9.25
CA LYS A 118 -12.08 -23.96 -9.81
C LYS A 118 -12.45 -25.00 -8.74
N LEU A 119 -11.81 -24.96 -7.58
CA LEU A 119 -12.10 -25.88 -6.47
C LEU A 119 -13.53 -25.73 -5.95
N ARG A 120 -14.05 -24.51 -5.89
CA ARG A 120 -15.45 -24.25 -5.52
C ARG A 120 -16.45 -24.74 -6.57
N ALA A 121 -16.09 -24.71 -7.86
CA ALA A 121 -16.94 -25.22 -8.92
C ALA A 121 -17.02 -26.76 -8.88
N ASP A 122 -15.89 -27.42 -8.66
CA ASP A 122 -15.81 -28.88 -8.59
C ASP A 122 -16.49 -29.42 -7.32
N GLY A 123 -16.30 -28.78 -6.16
CA GLY A 123 -16.92 -29.20 -4.90
C GLY A 123 -18.43 -28.92 -4.79
N LYS A 124 -19.04 -28.29 -5.80
CA LYS A 124 -20.50 -28.12 -5.92
C LYS A 124 -21.18 -29.19 -6.78
N ARG A 125 -20.39 -30.06 -7.43
CA ARG A 125 -20.89 -31.25 -8.11
C ARG A 125 -21.01 -32.40 -7.12
#